data_AF-A0A9J6CE46-F1
#
_entry.id   AF-A0A9J6CE46-F1
#
_cell.length_a   1.000
_cell.length_b   1.000
_cell.length_c   1.000
_cell.angle_alpha   90.00
_cell.angle_beta   90.00
_cell.angle_gamma   90.00
#
_symmetry.space_group_name_H-M   'P 1'
#
loop_
_entity.id
_entity.type
_entity.pdbx_description
1 polymer ?
#
loop_
_entity_poly.entity_id
_entity_poly.type
_entity_poly.pdbx_seq_one_letter_code
_entity_poly.pdbx_strand_id
1 'polypeptide(L)'
;MLCNSLVRTDLSSVKWIQGPMRNTSSDKVTRVQYASLNFRDVMLATGKLAIETCGKTRLEQQCVLGFEFSGIYNNQRRVMGMIVGGALSTHVEIDEMLLWMFQKIGH
;
A
#
# COMPACT_ATOMS: atom_id res chain seq x y z
N MET A 1 9.21 -4.20 3.71
CA MET A 1 9.36 -2.78 4.09
C MET A 1 8.14 -2.03 3.60
N LEU A 2 7.77 -0.94 4.27
CA LEU A 2 6.71 -0.01 3.84
C LEU A 2 7.20 1.42 3.98
N CYS A 3 6.68 2.33 3.16
CA CYS A 3 7.03 3.74 3.19
C CYS A 3 6.15 4.48 4.21
N ASN A 4 6.75 5.32 5.03
CA ASN A 4 6.03 6.17 5.97
C ASN A 4 6.71 7.53 6.17
N SER A 5 5.95 8.53 6.61
CA SER A 5 6.46 9.84 7.06
C SER A 5 6.50 9.85 8.58
N LEU A 6 7.70 9.94 9.16
CA LEU A 6 7.83 9.92 10.62
C LEU A 6 7.42 11.24 11.28
N VAL A 7 7.69 12.34 10.60
CA VAL A 7 7.35 13.69 11.04
C VAL A 7 6.39 14.25 10.01
N ARG A 8 5.15 14.51 10.45
CA ARG A 8 4.13 15.08 9.56
C ARG A 8 4.62 16.42 9.02
N THR A 9 4.27 16.74 7.78
CA THR A 9 4.63 17.99 7.08
C THR A 9 6.10 18.10 6.68
N ASP A 10 6.95 17.16 7.11
CA ASP A 10 8.35 17.10 6.74
C ASP A 10 8.58 15.92 5.79
N LEU A 11 8.72 16.23 4.51
CA LEU A 11 9.01 15.24 3.46
C LEU A 11 10.40 14.62 3.62
N SER A 12 11.34 15.26 4.32
CA SER A 12 12.65 14.67 4.61
C SER A 12 12.57 13.49 5.58
N SER A 13 11.47 13.40 6.33
CA SER A 13 11.18 12.29 7.23
C SER A 13 10.55 11.06 6.55
N VAL A 14 10.29 11.15 5.23
CA VAL A 14 9.74 10.04 4.44
C VAL A 14 10.82 8.99 4.24
N LYS A 15 10.56 7.77 4.71
CA LYS A 15 11.52 6.68 4.63
C LYS A 15 10.86 5.30 4.60
N TRP A 16 11.64 4.33 4.14
CA TRP A 16 11.29 2.92 4.28
C TRP A 16 11.49 2.47 5.72
N ILE A 17 10.45 1.87 6.30
CA ILE A 17 10.49 1.23 7.61
C ILE A 17 10.14 -0.25 7.50
N GLN A 18 10.57 -1.03 8.47
CA GLN A 18 10.15 -2.41 8.57
C GLN A 18 8.66 -2.45 8.91
N GLY A 19 7.88 -3.14 8.06
CA GLY A 19 6.46 -3.35 8.31
C GLY A 19 6.23 -4.41 9.38
N PRO A 20 5.03 -4.48 9.98
CA PRO A 20 4.70 -5.54 10.93
C PRO A 20 4.89 -6.89 10.25
N MET A 21 5.72 -7.77 10.84
CA MET A 21 5.80 -9.16 10.42
C MET A 21 4.52 -9.85 10.87
N ARG A 22 3.48 -9.78 10.03
CA ARG A 22 2.30 -10.61 10.24
C ARG A 22 2.63 -12.01 9.78
N ASN A 23 2.34 -13.01 10.61
CA ASN A 23 2.20 -14.41 10.19
C ASN A 23 0.92 -14.54 9.34
N THR A 24 0.84 -13.78 8.26
CA THR A 24 -0.26 -13.90 7.30
C THR A 24 -0.05 -15.19 6.53
N SER A 25 -1.12 -15.95 6.35
CA SER A 25 -1.16 -17.04 5.38
C SER A 25 -0.65 -16.51 4.05
N SER A 26 0.35 -17.19 3.46
CA SER A 26 0.96 -16.82 2.18
C SER A 26 -0.07 -16.50 1.10
N ASP A 27 -1.22 -17.16 1.19
CA ASP A 27 -2.31 -17.12 0.23
C ASP A 27 -3.04 -15.79 0.15
N LYS A 28 -2.72 -14.80 0.99
CA LYS A 28 -3.30 -13.44 0.91
C LYS A 28 -2.27 -12.35 0.76
N VAL A 29 -1.02 -12.69 0.42
CA VAL A 29 0.05 -11.70 0.28
C VAL A 29 0.49 -11.61 -1.17
N THR A 30 0.57 -10.38 -1.68
CA THR A 30 1.16 -10.09 -2.99
C THR A 30 2.48 -9.38 -2.83
N ARG A 31 3.46 -9.77 -3.65
CA ARG A 31 4.70 -9.01 -3.80
C ARG A 31 4.45 -7.82 -4.71
N VAL A 32 4.58 -6.61 -4.17
CA VAL A 32 4.42 -5.38 -4.93
C VAL A 32 5.59 -5.24 -5.92
N GLN A 33 5.29 -4.87 -7.15
CA GLN A 33 6.28 -4.50 -8.17
C GLN A 33 6.24 -3.00 -8.42
N TYR A 34 5.04 -2.42 -8.43
CA TYR A 34 4.85 -0.97 -8.52
C TYR A 34 3.75 -0.55 -7.55
N ALA A 35 3.97 0.57 -6.89
CA ALA A 35 2.95 1.28 -6.13
C ALA A 35 2.82 2.68 -6.72
N SER A 36 1.60 3.16 -6.88
CA SER A 36 1.37 4.50 -7.39
C SER A 36 1.45 5.54 -6.27
N LEU A 37 1.85 6.75 -6.64
CA LEU A 37 1.70 7.93 -5.80
C LEU A 37 0.54 8.76 -6.35
N ASN A 38 -0.43 9.04 -5.48
CA ASN A 38 -1.58 9.84 -5.82
C ASN A 38 -1.58 11.18 -5.07
N PHE A 39 -2.48 12.08 -5.46
CA PHE A 39 -2.62 13.40 -4.83
C PHE A 39 -2.88 13.28 -3.31
N ARG A 40 -3.66 12.28 -2.91
CA ARG A 40 -3.93 11.95 -1.49
C ARG A 40 -2.65 11.72 -0.70
N ASP A 41 -1.70 10.97 -1.26
CA ASP A 41 -0.44 10.64 -0.57
C ASP A 41 0.41 11.89 -0.31
N VAL A 42 0.45 12.79 -1.31
CA VAL A 42 1.13 14.09 -1.19
C VAL A 42 0.45 14.97 -0.14
N MET A 43 -0.89 15.05 -0.15
CA MET A 43 -1.62 15.84 0.84
C MET A 43 -1.44 15.31 2.26
N LEU A 44 -1.40 13.99 2.45
CA LEU A 44 -1.15 13.37 3.75
C LEU A 44 0.28 13.64 4.23
N ALA A 45 1.28 13.41 3.39
CA ALA A 45 2.68 13.60 3.76
C ALA A 45 3.00 15.08 4.07
N THR A 46 2.35 16.00 3.36
CA THR A 46 2.49 17.45 3.59
C THR A 46 1.58 18.01 4.70
N GLY A 47 0.72 17.17 5.31
CA GLY A 47 -0.21 17.56 6.37
C GLY A 47 -1.38 18.44 5.92
N LYS A 48 -1.62 18.54 4.61
CA LYS A 48 -2.77 19.26 4.04
C LYS A 48 -4.08 18.45 4.09
N LEU A 49 -4.00 17.16 4.43
CA LEU A 49 -5.14 16.28 4.67
C LEU A 49 -5.01 15.62 6.05
N ALA A 50 -6.10 15.58 6.81
CA ALA A 50 -6.13 14.94 8.13
C ALA A 50 -6.10 13.41 7.99
N ILE A 51 -5.23 12.74 8.76
CA ILE A 51 -5.09 11.27 8.74
C ILE A 51 -6.37 10.56 9.19
N GLU A 52 -7.21 11.20 10.00
CA GLU A 52 -8.51 10.67 10.45
C GLU A 52 -9.48 10.39 9.30
N THR A 53 -9.28 11.04 8.14
CA THR A 53 -10.06 10.78 6.92
C THR A 53 -9.73 9.42 6.28
N CYS A 54 -8.62 8.79 6.68
CA CYS A 54 -8.03 7.64 6.02
C CYS A 54 -8.17 6.32 6.78
N GLY A 55 -8.55 6.37 8.06
CA GLY A 55 -8.69 5.18 8.90
C GLY A 55 -9.51 5.51 10.14
N LYS A 56 -10.34 4.56 10.59
CA LYS A 56 -11.22 4.70 11.76
C LYS A 56 -10.49 4.34 13.04
N THR A 57 -9.49 3.47 12.97
CA THR A 57 -8.70 3.03 14.12
C THR A 57 -7.30 3.63 14.12
N ARG A 58 -6.72 3.78 15.32
CA ARG A 58 -5.35 4.27 15.47
C ARG A 58 -4.32 3.38 14.78
N LEU A 59 -4.61 2.09 14.61
CA LEU A 59 -3.75 1.14 13.91
C LEU A 59 -3.73 1.41 12.41
N GLU A 60 -4.90 1.63 11.80
CA GLU A 60 -5.03 1.96 10.36
C GLU A 60 -4.33 3.27 10.02
N GLN A 61 -4.32 4.22 10.96
CA GLN A 61 -3.73 5.54 10.79
C GLN A 61 -2.18 5.55 10.87
N GLN A 62 -1.53 4.43 11.22
CA GLN A 62 -0.07 4.39 11.33
C GLN A 62 0.65 4.38 9.98
N CYS A 63 0.04 3.80 8.95
CA CYS A 63 0.66 3.59 7.63
C CYS A 63 -0.37 3.87 6.52
N VAL A 64 -0.59 5.16 6.23
CA VAL A 64 -1.68 5.59 5.32
C VAL A 64 -1.24 5.90 3.89
N LEU A 65 0.07 5.88 3.62
CA LEU A 65 0.62 6.20 2.31
C LEU A 65 0.48 5.01 1.33
N GLY A 66 0.04 5.33 0.12
CA GLY A 66 -0.19 4.39 -0.97
C GLY A 66 -1.54 3.72 -0.86
N PHE A 67 -2.30 3.78 -1.95
CA PHE A 67 -3.63 3.18 -2.09
C PHE A 67 -3.70 2.11 -3.19
N GLU A 68 -2.84 2.20 -4.21
CA GLU A 68 -2.88 1.28 -5.36
C GLU A 68 -1.54 0.61 -5.56
N PHE A 69 -1.59 -0.62 -6.05
CA PHE A 69 -0.40 -1.40 -6.37
C PHE A 69 -0.63 -2.27 -7.60
N SER A 70 0.48 -2.67 -8.22
CA SER A 70 0.55 -3.81 -9.11
C SER A 70 1.68 -4.73 -8.66
N GLY A 71 1.47 -6.03 -8.83
CA GLY A 71 2.34 -7.02 -8.23
C GLY A 71 2.18 -8.40 -8.82
N ILE A 72 2.85 -9.33 -8.15
CA ILE A 72 2.81 -10.75 -8.48
C ILE A 72 2.19 -11.48 -7.30
N TYR A 73 1.10 -12.15 -7.59
CA TYR A 73 0.38 -13.04 -6.70
C TYR A 73 0.63 -14.49 -7.11
N ASN A 74 0.28 -15.44 -6.22
CA ASN A 74 0.38 -16.90 -6.37
C ASN A 74 0.50 -17.42 -7.82
N ASN A 75 1.44 -18.36 -8.03
CA ASN A 75 1.76 -18.95 -9.34
C ASN A 75 2.15 -17.90 -10.40
N GLN A 76 2.88 -16.86 -9.99
CA GLN A 76 3.37 -15.78 -10.87
C GLN A 76 2.27 -15.02 -11.64
N ARG A 77 1.05 -15.00 -11.10
CA ARG A 77 -0.05 -14.24 -11.69
C ARG A 77 0.18 -12.75 -11.47
N ARG A 78 0.09 -11.97 -12.54
CA ARG A 78 0.16 -10.51 -12.45
C ARG A 78 -1.19 -10.00 -11.96
N VAL A 79 -1.15 -9.15 -10.95
CA VAL A 79 -2.33 -8.53 -10.35
C VAL A 79 -2.14 -7.03 -10.21
N MET A 80 -3.24 -6.31 -10.20
CA MET A 80 -3.33 -4.94 -9.69
C MET A 80 -4.42 -4.89 -8.63
N GLY A 81 -4.30 -3.98 -7.67
CA GLY A 81 -5.30 -3.87 -6.63
C GLY A 81 -5.23 -2.56 -5.87
N MET A 82 -6.22 -2.38 -5.01
CA MET A 82 -6.35 -1.24 -4.12
C MET A 82 -6.48 -1.69 -2.67
N ILE A 83 -5.89 -0.91 -1.75
CA ILE A 83 -6.04 -1.08 -0.30
C ILE A 83 -6.13 0.29 0.37
N VAL A 84 -6.76 0.37 1.54
CA VAL A 84 -7.04 1.63 2.26
C VAL A 84 -5.78 2.45 2.58
N GLY A 85 -4.65 1.78 2.81
CA GLY A 85 -3.36 2.41 3.08
C GLY A 85 -2.24 1.37 3.13
N GLY A 86 -1.00 1.83 2.93
CA GLY A 86 0.19 0.98 3.00
C GLY A 86 0.52 0.27 1.69
N ALA A 87 -0.10 0.65 0.57
CA ALA A 87 0.20 0.05 -0.74
C ALA A 87 1.63 0.42 -1.20
N LEU A 88 2.18 1.52 -0.68
CA LEU A 88 3.57 1.93 -0.87
C LEU A 88 4.49 1.04 -0.01
N SER A 89 4.51 -0.25 -0.31
CA SER A 89 5.20 -1.30 0.44
C SER A 89 5.79 -2.35 -0.50
N THR A 90 6.64 -3.24 0.03
CA THR A 90 7.18 -4.37 -0.73
C THR A 90 6.22 -5.55 -0.80
N HIS A 91 5.31 -5.66 0.16
CA HIS A 91 4.29 -6.69 0.25
C HIS A 91 3.01 -6.10 0.82
N VAL A 92 1.89 -6.50 0.22
CA VAL A 92 0.55 -6.09 0.65
C VAL A 92 -0.30 -7.30 0.93
N GLU A 93 -1.11 -7.22 1.97
CA GLU A 93 -2.23 -8.12 2.17
C GLU A 93 -3.33 -7.72 1.17
N ILE A 94 -3.79 -8.67 0.37
CA ILE A 94 -4.76 -8.41 -0.71
C ILE A 94 -6.17 -8.32 -0.15
N ASP A 95 -6.94 -7.36 -0.65
CA ASP A 95 -8.40 -7.37 -0.57
C ASP A 95 -8.94 -7.99 -1.85
N GLU A 96 -9.52 -9.18 -1.74
CA GLU A 96 -10.05 -9.93 -2.89
C GLU A 96 -11.16 -9.17 -3.64
N MET A 97 -11.89 -8.26 -2.96
CA MET A 97 -12.93 -7.43 -3.59
C MET A 97 -12.35 -6.29 -4.42
N LEU A 98 -11.10 -5.92 -4.18
CA LEU A 98 -10.39 -4.81 -4.81
C LEU A 98 -9.13 -5.29 -5.56
N LEU A 99 -9.16 -6.54 -6.03
CA LEU A 99 -8.06 -7.16 -6.77
C LEU A 99 -8.51 -7.54 -8.18
N TRP A 100 -7.70 -7.17 -9.17
CA TRP A 100 -7.89 -7.53 -10.56
C TRP A 100 -6.70 -8.33 -11.07
N MET A 101 -6.98 -9.42 -11.78
CA MET A 101 -5.96 -10.22 -12.45
C MET A 101 -5.75 -9.71 -13.87
N PHE A 102 -4.50 -9.53 -14.28
CA PHE A 102 -4.19 -9.27 -15.68
C PHE A 102 -4.39 -10.55 -16.49
N GLN A 103 -5.29 -10.51 -17.48
CA GLN A 103 -5.33 -11.56 -18.51
C GLN A 103 -4.20 -11.32 -19.51
N LYS A 104 -3.51 -12.40 -19.89
CA LYS A 104 -2.63 -12.36 -21.06
C LYS A 104 -3.53 -12.15 -22.27
N ILE A 105 -3.37 -11.01 -22.93
CA ILE A 105 -3.93 -10.81 -24.28
C ILE A 105 -3.09 -11.71 -25.19
N GLY A 106 -3.71 -12.77 -25.71
CA GLY A 106 -3.04 -13.68 -26.65
C GLY A 106 -2.69 -12.92 -27.94
N HIS A 107 -1.47 -13.11 -28.42
CA HIS A 107 -1.11 -12.93 -29.82
C HIS A 107 -1.27 -14.26 -30.55
#